data_AF-A0A644YFG8-F1
#
_entry.id   AF-A0A644YFG8-F1
#
_cell.length_a   1.000
_cell.length_b   1.000
_cell.length_c   1.000
_cell.angle_alpha   90.00
_cell.angle_beta   90.00
_cell.angle_gamma   90.00
#
_symmetry.space_group_name_H-M   'P 1'
#
loop_
_entity.id
_entity.type
_entity.pdbx_description
1 polymer ?
#
loop_
_entity_poly.entity_id
_entity_poly.type
_entity_poly.pdbx_seq_one_letter_code
_entity_poly.pdbx_strand_id
1 'polypeptide(L)'
;MTDAEMLVKVKAGLTVVGTYNDTQLQIKVSAVKNYMLNAGVTQEIIESDLGITTITVGVLDLWNLSSGEVKFSEAFSQYLLPQLMAVSLDV
;
A
#
# COMPACT_ATOMS: atom_id res chain seq x y z
N MET A 1 8.55 9.37 -6.56
CA MET A 1 8.32 8.13 -7.31
C MET A 1 7.03 8.25 -8.11
N THR A 2 7.03 7.80 -9.36
CA THR A 2 5.82 7.75 -10.22
C THR A 2 4.91 6.58 -9.85
N ASP A 3 3.63 6.65 -10.23
CA ASP A 3 2.68 5.57 -9.96
C ASP A 3 3.03 4.28 -10.72
N ALA A 4 3.67 4.38 -11.90
CA ALA A 4 4.13 3.23 -12.66
C ALA A 4 5.29 2.50 -11.95
N GLU A 5 6.25 3.25 -11.40
CA GLU A 5 7.35 2.69 -10.60
C GLU A 5 6.83 2.03 -9.32
N MET A 6 5.87 2.67 -8.64
CA MET A 6 5.21 2.11 -7.46
C MET A 6 4.53 0.77 -7.79
N LEU A 7 3.77 0.72 -8.90
CA LEU A 7 3.10 -0.48 -9.35
C LEU A 7 4.09 -1.63 -9.61
N VAL A 8 5.24 -1.35 -10.23
CA VAL A 8 6.29 -2.35 -10.45
C VAL A 8 6.80 -2.92 -9.12
N LYS A 9 7.09 -2.06 -8.13
CA LYS A 9 7.57 -2.51 -6.81
C LYS A 9 6.52 -3.35 -6.07
N VAL A 10 5.26 -2.93 -6.08
CA VAL A 10 4.16 -3.67 -5.45
C VAL A 10 3.94 -5.02 -6.13
N LYS A 11 3.99 -5.08 -7.47
CA LYS A 11 3.89 -6.35 -8.21
C LYS A 11 4.99 -7.33 -7.83
N ALA A 12 6.22 -6.84 -7.68
CA ALA A 12 7.34 -7.66 -7.21
C ALA A 12 7.06 -8.23 -5.81
N GLY A 13 6.56 -7.41 -4.87
CA GLY A 13 6.18 -7.86 -3.53
C GLY A 13 5.02 -8.87 -3.50
N LEU A 14 4.10 -8.79 -4.47
CA LEU A 14 3.00 -9.75 -4.62
C LEU A 14 3.36 -10.99 -5.44
N THR A 15 4.59 -11.10 -5.95
CA THR A 15 5.01 -12.16 -6.89
C THR A 15 4.13 -12.21 -8.16
N VAL A 16 3.60 -11.06 -8.59
CA VAL A 16 2.76 -10.95 -9.79
C VAL A 16 3.62 -10.61 -11.00
N VAL A 17 3.50 -11.42 -12.05
CA VAL A 17 4.19 -11.25 -13.33
C VAL A 17 3.21 -10.93 -14.47
N GLY A 18 3.72 -10.36 -15.56
CA GLY A 18 2.90 -9.96 -16.70
C GLY A 18 2.08 -8.70 -16.43
N THR A 19 1.14 -8.35 -17.32
CA THR A 19 0.40 -7.08 -17.28
C THR A 19 -1.12 -7.24 -17.14
N TYR A 20 -1.62 -8.47 -17.07
CA TYR A 20 -3.05 -8.78 -17.05
C TYR A 20 -3.81 -8.06 -15.92
N ASN A 21 -3.19 -7.96 -14.74
CA ASN A 21 -3.80 -7.36 -13.55
C ASN A 21 -3.39 -5.89 -13.33
N ASP A 22 -2.66 -5.25 -14.25
CA ASP A 22 -2.04 -3.95 -13.99
C ASP A 22 -3.07 -2.86 -13.67
N THR A 23 -4.14 -2.76 -14.46
CA THR A 23 -5.22 -1.81 -14.21
C THR A 23 -5.87 -2.03 -12.84
N GLN A 24 -6.13 -3.30 -12.48
CA GLN A 24 -6.77 -3.63 -11.21
C GLN A 24 -5.85 -3.36 -10.02
N LEU A 25 -4.57 -3.71 -10.13
CA LEU A 25 -3.56 -3.45 -9.10
C LEU A 25 -3.31 -1.95 -8.96
N GLN A 26 -3.29 -1.18 -10.05
CA GLN A 26 -3.11 0.26 -9.99
C GLN A 26 -4.24 0.94 -9.21
N ILE A 27 -5.49 0.51 -9.39
CA ILE A 27 -6.62 1.03 -8.59
C ILE A 27 -6.41 0.74 -7.09
N LYS A 28 -5.98 -0.48 -6.74
CA LYS A 28 -5.74 -0.85 -5.33
C LYS A 28 -4.54 -0.10 -4.74
N VAL A 29 -3.44 0.03 -5.49
CA VAL A 29 -2.26 0.82 -5.10
C VAL A 29 -2.67 2.26 -4.82
N SER A 30 -3.43 2.87 -5.73
CA SER A 30 -3.94 4.24 -5.54
C SER A 30 -4.85 4.35 -4.31
N ALA A 31 -5.72 3.38 -4.07
CA ALA A 31 -6.60 3.38 -2.89
C ALA A 31 -5.79 3.34 -1.60
N VAL A 32 -4.80 2.44 -1.50
CA VAL A 32 -3.97 2.28 -0.29
C VAL A 32 -3.05 3.47 -0.08
N LYS A 33 -2.40 3.96 -1.15
CA LYS A 33 -1.54 5.16 -1.10
C LYS A 33 -2.32 6.37 -0.60
N ASN A 34 -3.50 6.63 -1.16
CA ASN A 34 -4.33 7.77 -0.72
C ASN A 34 -4.86 7.57 0.70
N TYR A 35 -5.18 6.34 1.10
CA TYR A 35 -5.54 6.05 2.49
C TYR A 35 -4.41 6.41 3.45
N MET A 36 -3.17 6.02 3.15
CA MET A 36 -1.99 6.35 3.95
C MET A 36 -1.72 7.85 4.00
N LEU A 37 -1.80 8.56 2.86
CA LEU A 37 -1.67 10.01 2.81
C LEU A 37 -2.71 10.70 3.70
N ASN A 38 -3.98 10.30 3.58
CA ASN A 38 -5.08 10.87 4.36
C ASN A 38 -5.00 10.50 5.85
N ALA A 39 -4.30 9.41 6.20
CA ALA A 39 -3.99 9.05 7.58
C ALA A 39 -2.82 9.86 8.17
N GLY A 40 -2.16 10.72 7.38
CA GLY A 40 -1.08 11.60 7.84
C GLY A 40 0.32 11.08 7.55
N VAL A 41 0.49 10.04 6.73
CA VAL A 41 1.80 9.61 6.25
C VAL A 41 2.28 10.56 5.16
N THR A 42 3.51 11.08 5.25
CA THR A 42 4.05 11.98 4.21
C THR A 42 4.38 11.23 2.92
N GLN A 43 4.40 11.96 1.80
CA GLN A 43 4.82 11.40 0.50
C GLN A 43 6.24 10.83 0.57
N GLU A 44 7.17 11.50 1.27
CA GLU A 44 8.54 11.03 1.45
C GLU A 44 8.59 9.67 2.15
N ILE A 45 7.84 9.52 3.25
CA ILE A 45 7.78 8.27 4.01
C ILE A 45 7.08 7.16 3.21
N ILE A 46 6.05 7.47 2.43
CA ILE A 46 5.40 6.50 1.53
C ILE A 46 6.39 5.91 0.52
N GLU A 47 7.34 6.71 0.03
CA GLU A 47 8.31 6.29 -0.97
C GLU A 47 9.49 5.50 -0.39
N SER A 48 9.61 5.41 0.94
CA SER A 48 10.57 4.56 1.63
C SER A 48 10.28 3.07 1.44
N ASP A 49 11.27 2.21 1.73
CA ASP A 49 11.10 0.76 1.65
C ASP A 49 9.96 0.25 2.56
N LEU A 50 9.82 0.81 3.77
CA LEU A 50 8.72 0.47 4.68
C LEU A 50 7.36 1.00 4.18
N GLY A 51 7.35 2.18 3.56
CA GLY A 51 6.16 2.74 2.88
C GLY A 51 5.66 1.82 1.76
N ILE A 52 6.57 1.40 0.88
CA ILE A 52 6.27 0.47 -0.22
C ILE A 52 5.81 -0.90 0.31
N THR A 53 6.44 -1.40 1.38
CA THR A 53 6.05 -2.65 2.04
C THR A 53 4.63 -2.53 2.60
N THR A 54 4.32 -1.41 3.24
CA THR A 54 2.99 -1.14 3.80
C THR A 54 1.91 -1.04 2.72
N ILE A 55 2.22 -0.36 1.60
CA ILE A 55 1.33 -0.35 0.43
C ILE A 55 1.10 -1.78 -0.08
N THR A 56 2.16 -2.58 -0.19
CA THR A 56 2.08 -3.95 -0.69
C THR A 56 1.16 -4.81 0.18
N VAL A 57 1.29 -4.72 1.52
CA VAL A 57 0.40 -5.41 2.47
C VAL A 57 -1.05 -4.93 2.33
N GLY A 58 -1.28 -3.62 2.26
CA GLY A 58 -2.64 -3.09 2.07
C GLY A 58 -3.25 -3.52 0.73
N VAL A 59 -2.46 -3.60 -0.34
CA VAL A 59 -2.92 -4.09 -1.64
C VAL A 59 -3.24 -5.58 -1.58
N LEU A 60 -2.41 -6.38 -0.90
CA LEU A 60 -2.67 -7.80 -0.68
C LEU A 60 -3.98 -8.02 0.10
N ASP A 61 -4.21 -7.21 1.13
CA ASP A 61 -5.46 -7.22 1.88
C ASP A 61 -6.64 -6.95 0.95
N LEU A 62 -6.58 -5.88 0.15
CA LEU A 62 -7.63 -5.53 -0.83
C LEU A 62 -7.76 -6.56 -1.97
N TRP A 63 -6.72 -7.33 -2.26
CA TRP A 63 -6.71 -8.37 -3.28
C TRP A 63 -7.44 -9.63 -2.81
N ASN A 64 -7.27 -10.00 -1.54
CA ASN A 64 -7.81 -11.21 -0.95
C ASN A 64 -9.21 -11.05 -0.33
N LEU A 65 -9.87 -9.91 -0.54
CA LEU A 65 -11.17 -9.62 0.05
C LEU A 65 -12.27 -10.57 -0.43
N SER A 66 -13.06 -11.06 0.52
CA SER A 66 -14.31 -11.77 0.28
C SER A 66 -15.51 -10.86 0.58
N SER A 67 -16.63 -11.10 -0.11
CA SER A 67 -17.86 -10.33 0.11
C SER A 67 -18.30 -10.40 1.57
N GLY A 68 -18.58 -9.24 2.18
CA GLY A 68 -19.02 -9.15 3.58
C GLY A 68 -17.90 -9.07 4.63
N GLU A 69 -16.63 -9.25 4.25
CA GLU A 69 -15.49 -9.25 5.18
C GLU A 69 -14.40 -8.23 4.81
N VAL A 70 -14.79 -7.15 4.14
CA VAL A 70 -13.84 -6.14 3.65
C VAL A 70 -13.21 -5.36 4.80
N LYS A 71 -11.96 -5.71 5.16
CA LYS A 71 -11.15 -5.00 6.15
C LYS A 71 -9.66 -5.14 5.85
N PHE A 72 -8.89 -4.14 6.28
CA PHE A 72 -7.44 -4.29 6.37
C PHE A 72 -7.07 -5.25 7.51
N SER A 73 -5.97 -5.97 7.34
CA SER A 73 -5.39 -6.83 8.36
C SER A 73 -4.87 -6.01 9.54
N GLU A 74 -4.62 -6.68 10.67
CA GLU A 74 -3.92 -6.06 11.81
C GLU A 74 -2.48 -5.67 11.43
N ALA A 75 -1.85 -6.44 10.54
CA ALA A 75 -0.54 -6.10 10.00
C ALA A 75 -0.50 -4.71 9.38
N PHE A 76 -1.49 -4.40 8.54
CA PHE A 76 -1.62 -3.07 7.96
C PHE A 76 -2.06 -2.03 8.99
N SER A 77 -3.20 -2.26 9.66
CA SER A 77 -3.91 -1.23 10.42
C SER A 77 -3.37 -0.96 11.83
N GLN A 78 -2.78 -1.96 12.49
CA GLN A 78 -2.32 -1.84 13.88
C GLN A 78 -0.79 -1.76 13.99
N TYR A 79 -0.05 -2.27 13.01
CA TYR A 79 1.40 -2.33 13.08
C TYR A 79 2.06 -1.38 12.08
N LEU A 80 1.87 -1.58 10.78
CA LEU A 80 2.64 -0.86 9.77
C LEU A 80 2.23 0.61 9.63
N LEU A 81 0.92 0.86 9.47
CA LEU A 81 0.43 2.23 9.28
C LEU A 81 0.74 3.14 10.48
N PRO A 82 0.48 2.77 11.75
CA PRO A 82 0.77 3.64 12.88
C PRO A 82 2.27 3.97 13.02
N GLN A 83 3.16 3.02 12.72
CA GLN A 83 4.60 3.27 12.70
C GLN A 83 4.96 4.35 11.67
N LEU A 84 4.38 4.28 10.47
CA LEU A 84 4.61 5.27 9.41
C LEU A 84 4.01 6.63 9.74
N MET A 85 2.84 6.66 10.39
CA MET A 85 2.24 7.90 10.88
C MET A 85 3.12 8.57 11.94
N ALA A 86 3.67 7.78 12.88
CA ALA A 86 4.53 8.31 13.94
C ALA A 86 5.81 8.96 13.38
N VAL A 87 6.52 8.27 12.49
CA VAL A 87 7.75 8.82 11.88
C VAL A 87 7.47 10.01 10.95
N SER A 88 6.23 10.14 10.45
CA SER A 88 5.82 11.28 9.61
C SER A 88 5.64 12.58 10.40
N LEU A 89 5.60 12.53 11.74
CA LEU A 89 5.50 13.74 12.58
C LEU A 89 6.84 14.47 12.73
N ASP A 90 7.96 13.78 12.46
CA ASP A 90 9.31 14.30 12.61
C ASP A 90 9.89 14.87 11.29
N VAL A 91 9.07 14.93 10.24
CA VAL A 91 9.44 15.36 8.87
C VAL A 91 8.84 16.74 8.56
#